data_AF-A0A0D0DH30-F1
#
_entry.id   AF-A0A0D0DH30-F1
#
_cell.length_a   1.000
_cell.length_b   1.000
_cell.length_c   1.000
_cell.angle_alpha   90.00
_cell.angle_beta   90.00
_cell.angle_gamma   90.00
#
_symmetry.space_group_name_H-M   'P 1'
#
loop_
_entity.id
_entity.type
_entity.pdbx_description
1 polymer ?
#
loop_
_entity_poly.entity_id
_entity_poly.type
_entity_poly.pdbx_seq_one_letter_code
_entity_poly.pdbx_strand_id
1 'polypeptide(L)'
;MRPLTRKEQLEIVWKLSPPERLVELQLTPEKLDHWVDIAGSLIECGKTYEPASSVSVLDVFYAIPLRGSKEDWLNKQLKPWAGYSRAEPSYTDVPGQHYTLMDFDHVPGFQKIFRARLEARGL
;
A
#
# COMPACT_ATOMS: atom_id res chain seq x y z
N MET A 1 -15.03 -13.22 -17.14
CA MET A 1 -15.61 -11.87 -17.19
C MET A 1 -15.18 -11.04 -18.40
N ARG A 2 -13.95 -11.15 -18.91
CA ARG A 2 -13.47 -10.33 -20.06
C ARG A 2 -14.41 -10.20 -21.29
N PRO A 3 -15.21 -11.21 -21.71
CA PRO A 3 -16.12 -11.02 -22.85
C PRO A 3 -17.37 -10.16 -22.54
N LEU A 4 -17.65 -9.87 -21.27
CA LEU A 4 -18.81 -9.08 -20.85
C LEU A 4 -18.52 -7.58 -20.99
N THR A 5 -19.57 -6.79 -21.21
CA THR A 5 -19.49 -5.32 -21.11
C THR A 5 -19.12 -4.89 -19.69
N ARG A 6 -18.55 -3.68 -19.55
CA ARG A 6 -18.21 -3.11 -18.23
C ARG A 6 -19.41 -3.14 -17.27
N LYS A 7 -20.60 -2.75 -17.76
CA LYS A 7 -21.84 -2.76 -16.98
C LYS A 7 -22.18 -4.16 -16.45
N GLU A 8 -22.13 -5.17 -17.31
CA GLU A 8 -22.40 -6.56 -16.92
C GLU A 8 -21.39 -7.09 -15.91
N GLN A 9 -20.10 -6.75 -16.07
CA GLN A 9 -19.07 -7.10 -15.09
C GLN A 9 -19.36 -6.45 -13.73
N LEU A 10 -19.70 -5.16 -13.73
CA LEU A 10 -20.00 -4.41 -12.52
C LEU A 10 -21.26 -4.94 -11.81
N GLU A 11 -22.30 -5.29 -12.55
CA GLU A 11 -23.51 -5.90 -11.99
C GLU A 11 -23.23 -7.23 -11.30
N ILE A 12 -22.33 -8.05 -11.84
CA ILE A 12 -21.95 -9.31 -11.18
C ILE A 12 -21.19 -9.02 -9.89
N VAL A 13 -20.20 -8.10 -9.91
CA VAL A 13 -19.46 -7.72 -8.70
C VAL A 13 -20.39 -7.15 -7.65
N TRP A 14 -21.33 -6.28 -8.04
CA TRP A 14 -22.33 -5.71 -7.15
C TRP A 14 -23.20 -6.78 -6.48
N LYS A 15 -23.72 -7.74 -7.26
CA LYS A 15 -24.54 -8.85 -6.73
C LYS A 15 -23.79 -9.80 -5.79
N LEU A 16 -22.47 -9.93 -5.97
CA LEU A 16 -21.62 -10.77 -5.12
C LEU A 16 -21.05 -10.01 -3.91
N SER A 17 -21.21 -8.69 -3.86
CA SER A 17 -20.65 -7.87 -2.79
C SER A 17 -21.45 -8.06 -1.50
N PRO A 18 -20.79 -8.21 -0.33
CA PRO A 18 -21.50 -8.33 0.95
C PRO A 18 -22.34 -7.08 1.25
N PRO A 19 -23.66 -7.19 1.47
CA PRO A 19 -24.55 -6.03 1.66
C PRO A 19 -24.11 -5.11 2.80
N GLU A 20 -23.64 -5.69 3.91
CA GLU A 20 -23.14 -4.96 5.07
C GLU A 20 -21.94 -4.08 4.72
N ARG A 21 -21.04 -4.55 3.85
CA ARG A 21 -19.87 -3.80 3.39
C ARG A 21 -20.25 -2.68 2.42
N LEU A 22 -21.26 -2.89 1.59
CA LEU A 22 -21.78 -1.85 0.70
C LEU A 22 -22.36 -0.69 1.52
N VAL A 23 -23.10 -0.99 2.59
CA VAL A 23 -23.65 0.00 3.51
C VAL A 23 -22.55 0.70 4.30
N GLU A 24 -21.63 -0.05 4.90
CA GLU A 24 -20.51 0.49 5.68
C GLU A 24 -19.66 1.47 4.86
N LEU A 25 -19.37 1.13 3.61
CA LEU A 25 -18.60 1.96 2.68
C LEU A 25 -19.45 3.00 1.93
N GLN A 26 -20.75 3.06 2.22
CA GLN A 26 -21.74 3.93 1.55
C GLN A 26 -21.67 3.88 0.02
N LEU A 27 -21.49 2.67 -0.52
CA LEU A 27 -21.36 2.43 -1.95
C LEU A 27 -22.73 2.42 -2.64
N THR A 28 -22.74 2.96 -3.85
CA THR A 28 -23.79 2.75 -4.87
C THR A 28 -23.13 2.09 -6.08
N PRO A 29 -23.87 1.51 -7.04
CA PRO A 29 -23.27 0.97 -8.26
C PRO A 29 -22.37 1.99 -8.98
N GLU A 30 -22.79 3.26 -9.02
CA GLU A 30 -22.04 4.35 -9.65
C GLU A 30 -20.75 4.68 -8.88
N LYS A 31 -20.81 4.72 -7.55
CA LYS A 31 -19.60 4.91 -6.73
C LYS A 31 -18.64 3.74 -6.87
N LEU A 32 -19.15 2.51 -6.95
CA LEU A 32 -18.33 1.33 -7.18
C LEU A 32 -17.64 1.40 -8.55
N ASP A 33 -18.36 1.81 -9.60
CA ASP A 33 -17.80 2.01 -10.93
C ASP A 33 -16.64 3.01 -10.91
N HIS A 34 -16.84 4.13 -10.21
CA HIS A 34 -15.82 5.16 -10.08
C HIS A 34 -14.59 4.66 -9.30
N TRP A 35 -14.80 3.88 -8.23
CA TRP A 35 -13.72 3.26 -7.48
C TRP A 35 -12.87 2.30 -8.33
N VAL A 36 -13.47 1.60 -9.29
CA VAL A 36 -12.71 0.75 -10.24
C VAL A 36 -11.73 1.60 -11.05
N ASP A 37 -12.16 2.78 -11.52
CA ASP A 37 -11.29 3.68 -12.27
C ASP A 37 -10.18 4.26 -11.39
N ILE A 38 -10.51 4.71 -10.18
CA ILE A 38 -9.50 5.22 -9.22
C ILE A 38 -8.45 4.15 -8.93
N ALA A 39 -8.88 2.93 -8.58
CA ALA A 39 -7.98 1.83 -8.27
C ALA A 39 -7.10 1.45 -9.47
N GLY A 40 -7.69 1.40 -10.67
CA GLY A 40 -6.95 1.16 -11.91
C GLY A 40 -5.93 2.25 -12.20
N SER A 41 -6.33 3.52 -12.13
CA SER A 41 -5.45 4.66 -12.35
C SER A 41 -4.28 4.72 -11.37
N LEU A 42 -4.50 4.39 -10.09
CA LEU A 42 -3.41 4.30 -9.10
C LEU A 42 -2.36 3.27 -9.50
N ILE A 43 -2.78 2.11 -10.01
CA ILE A 43 -1.87 1.08 -10.50
C ILE A 43 -1.10 1.58 -11.72
N GLU A 44 -1.78 2.21 -12.68
CA GLU A 44 -1.13 2.72 -13.90
C GLU A 44 -0.14 3.85 -13.58
N CYS A 45 -0.50 4.79 -12.70
CA CYS A 45 0.40 5.86 -12.26
C CYS A 45 1.68 5.31 -11.62
N GLY A 46 1.59 4.21 -10.86
CA GLY A 46 2.75 3.57 -10.26
C GLY A 46 3.72 2.93 -11.27
N LYS A 47 3.24 2.47 -12.43
CA LYS A 47 4.09 1.78 -13.42
C LYS A 47 5.10 2.67 -14.10
N THR A 48 4.75 3.94 -14.32
CA THR A 48 5.59 4.92 -15.02
C THR A 48 6.16 5.97 -14.07
N TYR A 49 6.04 5.75 -12.75
CA TYR A 49 6.56 6.68 -11.77
C TYR A 49 8.09 6.59 -11.70
N GLU A 50 8.74 7.71 -12.01
CA GLU A 50 10.19 7.87 -11.86
C GLU A 50 10.45 8.98 -10.81
N PRO A 51 11.09 8.67 -9.68
CA PRO A 51 11.47 9.70 -8.71
C PRO A 51 12.53 10.64 -9.31
N ALA A 52 12.24 11.94 -9.34
CA ALA A 52 13.09 12.93 -10.01
C ALA A 52 14.20 13.56 -9.12
N SER A 53 14.30 13.18 -7.84
CA SER A 53 15.24 13.82 -6.90
C SER A 53 15.60 12.93 -5.70
N SER A 54 16.37 13.49 -4.76
CA SER A 54 16.76 12.84 -3.51
C SER A 54 16.28 13.60 -2.27
N VAL A 55 16.01 12.85 -1.21
CA VAL A 55 15.76 13.39 0.14
C VAL A 55 17.05 13.41 0.96
N SER A 56 17.08 14.19 2.06
CA SER A 56 18.26 14.21 2.95
C SER A 56 18.45 12.89 3.69
N VAL A 57 17.36 12.32 4.20
CA VAL A 57 17.31 11.10 5.01
C VAL A 57 16.05 10.32 4.66
N LEU A 58 16.17 8.99 4.58
CA LEU A 58 15.07 8.08 4.32
C LEU A 58 15.00 7.00 5.40
N ASP A 59 13.82 6.79 5.98
CA ASP A 59 13.51 5.65 6.84
C ASP A 59 12.46 4.79 6.14
N VAL A 60 12.79 3.52 5.88
CA VAL A 60 11.93 2.55 5.20
C VAL A 60 11.41 1.54 6.20
N PHE A 61 10.12 1.59 6.49
CA PHE A 61 9.44 0.59 7.30
C PHE A 61 8.87 -0.49 6.39
N TYR A 62 9.18 -1.76 6.65
CA TYR A 62 8.75 -2.85 5.77
C TYR A 62 8.16 -4.05 6.53
N ALA A 63 6.96 -4.42 6.09
CA ALA A 63 6.20 -5.56 6.59
C ALA A 63 6.39 -6.79 5.68
N ILE A 64 5.67 -7.88 5.95
CA ILE A 64 5.61 -9.04 5.03
C ILE A 64 4.95 -8.59 3.71
N PRO A 65 5.58 -8.81 2.54
CA PRO A 65 5.04 -8.36 1.26
C PRO A 65 3.80 -9.17 0.86
N LEU A 66 3.01 -8.63 -0.09
CA LEU A 66 1.86 -9.35 -0.65
C LEU A 66 2.28 -10.63 -1.41
N ARG A 67 3.47 -10.62 -2.01
CA ARG A 67 4.03 -11.74 -2.78
C ARG A 67 5.54 -11.81 -2.57
N GLY A 68 6.07 -13.03 -2.57
CA GLY A 68 7.51 -13.29 -2.44
C GLY A 68 7.99 -13.31 -0.99
N SER A 69 9.31 -13.46 -0.82
CA SER A 69 9.94 -13.50 0.50
C SER A 69 10.21 -12.08 1.03
N LYS A 70 10.25 -11.93 2.35
CA LYS A 70 10.60 -10.66 2.99
C LYS A 70 12.04 -10.24 2.68
N GLU A 71 12.93 -11.22 2.51
CA GLU A 71 14.32 -11.00 2.12
C GLU A 71 14.42 -10.44 0.69
N ASP A 72 13.72 -11.04 -0.28
CA ASP A 72 13.69 -10.53 -1.65
C ASP A 72 13.05 -9.14 -1.72
N TRP A 73 11.98 -8.93 -0.96
CA TRP A 73 11.32 -7.63 -0.85
C TRP A 73 12.29 -6.55 -0.38
N LEU A 74 13.01 -6.80 0.72
CA LEU A 74 14.02 -5.89 1.22
C LEU A 74 15.15 -5.67 0.21
N ASN A 75 15.77 -6.76 -0.24
CA ASN A 75 17.04 -6.68 -0.97
C ASN A 75 16.89 -6.26 -2.43
N LYS A 76 15.78 -6.62 -3.09
CA LYS A 76 15.58 -6.37 -4.52
C LYS A 76 14.64 -5.20 -4.79
N GLN A 77 13.70 -4.90 -3.89
CA GLN A 77 12.67 -3.87 -4.12
C GLN A 77 12.89 -2.62 -3.26
N LEU A 78 13.29 -2.78 -1.99
CA LEU A 78 13.42 -1.65 -1.07
C LEU A 78 14.81 -1.03 -1.02
N LYS A 79 15.89 -1.83 -1.02
CA LYS A 79 17.27 -1.29 -1.03
C LYS A 79 17.60 -0.34 -2.18
N PRO A 80 17.04 -0.49 -3.40
CA PRO A 80 17.23 0.49 -4.47
C PRO A 80 16.84 1.93 -4.11
N TRP A 81 15.98 2.13 -3.10
CA TRP A 81 15.62 3.47 -2.63
C TRP A 81 16.79 4.27 -2.06
N ALA A 82 17.91 3.63 -1.72
CA ALA A 82 19.16 4.31 -1.35
C ALA A 82 19.65 5.29 -2.44
N GLY A 83 19.38 5.01 -3.72
CA GLY A 83 19.71 5.93 -4.82
C GLY A 83 18.98 7.29 -4.74
N TYR A 84 17.90 7.38 -3.96
CA TYR A 84 17.09 8.60 -3.78
C TYR A 84 17.29 9.23 -2.39
N SER A 85 18.33 8.86 -1.66
CA SER A 85 18.67 9.45 -0.36
C SER A 85 20.11 9.96 -0.38
N ARG A 86 20.36 11.12 0.25
CA ARG A 86 21.72 11.66 0.42
C ARG A 86 22.47 11.06 1.61
N ALA A 87 21.74 10.44 2.54
CA ALA A 87 22.30 9.64 3.64
C ALA A 87 21.91 8.17 3.48
N GLU A 88 22.65 7.27 4.12
CA GLU A 88 22.31 5.84 4.14
C GLU A 88 20.89 5.65 4.72
N PRO A 89 19.94 5.05 3.97
CA PRO A 89 18.61 4.82 4.50
C PRO A 89 18.60 3.82 5.63
N SER A 90 17.67 3.99 6.57
CA SER A 90 17.36 2.96 7.54
C SER A 90 16.27 2.03 7.01
N TYR A 91 16.39 0.74 7.31
CA TYR A 91 15.39 -0.26 6.96
C TYR A 91 14.92 -0.94 8.24
N THR A 92 13.68 -0.71 8.62
CA THR A 92 13.10 -1.21 9.87
C THR A 92 12.02 -2.24 9.57
N ASP A 93 12.25 -3.47 10.01
CA ASP A 93 11.23 -4.51 10.00
C ASP A 93 10.08 -4.13 10.94
N VAL A 94 8.85 -4.20 10.45
CA VAL A 94 7.63 -3.95 11.23
C VAL A 94 6.68 -5.17 11.21
N PRO A 95 5.88 -5.36 12.28
CA PRO A 95 4.92 -6.47 12.36
C PRO A 95 3.84 -6.44 11.26
N GLY A 96 3.25 -7.60 11.00
CA GLY A 96 2.13 -7.75 10.07
C GLY A 96 2.54 -7.89 8.61
N GLN A 97 1.53 -7.82 7.75
CA GLN A 97 1.65 -7.85 6.30
C GLN A 97 1.44 -6.44 5.74
N HIS A 98 1.84 -6.21 4.49
CA HIS A 98 1.69 -4.90 3.84
C HIS A 98 0.27 -4.33 3.95
N TYR A 99 -0.75 -5.20 3.88
CA TYR A 99 -2.17 -4.83 3.96
C TYR A 99 -2.77 -4.93 5.37
N THR A 100 -2.00 -5.37 6.37
CA THR A 100 -2.46 -5.51 7.78
C THR A 100 -1.64 -4.68 8.77
N LEU A 101 -0.52 -4.07 8.37
CA LEU A 101 0.33 -3.25 9.24
C LEU A 101 -0.43 -2.17 10.03
N MET A 102 -1.49 -1.63 9.45
CA MET A 102 -2.30 -0.54 10.01
C MET A 102 -3.61 -1.02 10.65
N ASP A 103 -3.82 -2.33 10.80
CA ASP A 103 -5.00 -2.85 11.48
C ASP A 103 -4.88 -2.74 13.02
N PHE A 104 -5.94 -3.13 13.72
CA PHE A 104 -5.99 -3.05 15.19
C PHE A 104 -4.96 -3.94 15.90
N ASP A 105 -4.51 -5.03 15.26
CA ASP A 105 -3.56 -5.97 15.85
C ASP A 105 -2.13 -5.44 15.77
N HIS A 106 -1.79 -4.72 14.69
CA HIS A 106 -0.42 -4.31 14.41
C HIS A 106 -0.15 -2.82 14.63
N VAL A 107 -1.16 -1.95 14.50
CA VAL A 107 -0.97 -0.49 14.58
C VAL A 107 -0.33 0.00 15.89
N PRO A 108 -0.63 -0.56 17.09
CA PRO A 108 0.03 -0.12 18.31
C PRO A 108 1.54 -0.44 18.32
N GLY A 109 1.91 -1.60 17.78
CA GLY A 109 3.31 -2.02 17.63
C GLY A 109 4.05 -1.15 16.62
N PHE A 110 3.43 -0.90 15.46
CA PHE A 110 3.98 -0.01 14.44
C PHE A 110 4.19 1.42 14.99
N GLN A 111 3.20 1.96 15.72
CA GLN A 111 3.27 3.29 16.32
C GLN A 111 4.47 3.44 17.26
N LYS A 112 4.73 2.41 18.10
CA LYS A 112 5.89 2.42 19.01
C LYS A 112 7.22 2.44 18.26
N ILE A 113 7.35 1.63 17.21
CA ILE A 113 8.54 1.57 16.36
C ILE A 113 8.75 2.91 15.64
N PHE A 114 7.67 3.43 15.03
CA PHE A 114 7.69 4.70 14.31
C PHE A 114 8.14 5.85 15.21
N ARG A 115 7.56 5.96 16.41
CA ARG A 115 7.94 6.98 17.40
C ARG A 115 9.42 6.87 17.79
N ALA A 116 9.91 5.66 18.08
CA ALA A 116 11.32 5.46 18.44
C ALA A 116 12.28 5.89 17.33
N ARG A 117 11.91 5.70 16.05
CA ARG A 117 12.70 6.17 14.91
C ARG A 117 12.69 7.69 14.75
N LEU A 118 11.56 8.35 15.02
CA LEU A 118 11.49 9.81 15.06
C LEU A 118 12.35 10.39 16.18
N GLU A 119 12.25 9.83 17.39
CA GLU A 119 13.04 10.25 18.55
C GLU A 119 14.54 10.10 18.29
N ALA A 120 14.97 8.99 17.66
CA ALA A 120 16.37 8.78 17.26
C ALA A 120 16.89 9.82 16.25
N ARG A 121 15.98 10.51 15.54
CA ARG A 121 16.28 11.63 14.63
C ARG A 121 16.13 13.00 15.29
N GLY A 122 15.73 13.06 16.56
CA GLY A 122 15.44 14.31 17.27
C GLY A 122 14.15 14.99 16.81
N LEU A 123 13.17 14.21 16.31
CA LEU A 123 11.85 14.68 15.87
C LEU A 123 10.75 14.28 16.86
#